data_AF-B5GA71-F1
#
_entry.id   AF-B5GA71-F1
#
_cell.length_a   1.000
_cell.length_b   1.000
_cell.length_c   1.000
_cell.angle_alpha   90.00
_cell.angle_beta   90.00
_cell.angle_gamma   90.00
#
_symmetry.space_group_name_H-M   'P 1'
#
loop_
_entity.id
_entity.type
_entity.pdbx_description
1 polymer ?
#
loop_
_entity_poly.entity_id
_entity_poly.type
_entity_poly.pdbx_seq_one_letter_code
_entity_poly.pdbx_strand_id
1 'polypeptide(L)'
;MTVHGRSTEGFLNRLAIPDPFTDADLDELRTDIERDVTATLMLGPARFAEEEPLFPGTGIDPVQQLLDLCAQVLRESEAPQRLADLARGRVFEGATDFGCLLNLGGRTEGARFWWQFGAGAGSATAAHCLQLLHLAHGELLDARHWALQAVELVDRTDTARLRATPVRTGRPPAALREAVRDLATDDAGDGIGPVPHPDVGVARRLGELAHAL
;
A
#
# COMPACT_ATOMS: atom_id res chain seq x y z
N MET A 1 -9.74 -5.56 54.93
CA MET A 1 -9.16 -5.15 53.64
C MET A 1 -10.27 -5.20 52.61
N THR A 2 -10.75 -4.05 52.14
CA THR A 2 -11.79 -3.98 51.10
C THR A 2 -11.25 -3.05 50.03
N VAL A 3 -10.81 -3.61 48.90
CA VAL A 3 -10.33 -2.85 47.74
C VAL A 3 -11.56 -2.36 46.99
N HIS A 4 -11.79 -1.05 47.02
CA HIS A 4 -12.87 -0.38 46.31
C HIS A 4 -12.47 -0.31 44.82
N GLY A 5 -13.20 -1.03 43.97
CA GLY A 5 -13.03 -0.99 42.52
C GLY A 5 -13.30 0.43 42.02
N ARG A 6 -12.25 1.10 41.52
CA ARG A 6 -12.40 2.38 40.83
C ARG A 6 -12.99 2.10 39.44
N SER A 7 -14.24 2.53 39.22
CA SER A 7 -14.96 2.38 37.95
C SER A 7 -14.16 2.97 36.79
N THR A 8 -13.98 2.16 35.74
CA THR A 8 -13.34 2.50 34.46
C THR A 8 -14.03 3.67 33.75
N GLU A 9 -15.33 3.86 33.99
CA GLU A 9 -16.13 4.96 33.43
C GLU A 9 -15.63 6.34 33.88
N GLY A 10 -15.12 6.45 35.11
CA GLY A 10 -14.57 7.71 35.64
C GLY A 10 -13.18 8.07 35.09
N PHE A 11 -12.51 7.14 34.41
CA PHE A 11 -11.27 7.41 33.69
C PHE A 11 -11.54 7.82 32.25
N LEU A 12 -12.48 7.13 31.57
CA LEU A 12 -12.92 7.47 30.22
C LEU A 12 -13.53 8.87 30.15
N ASN A 13 -14.32 9.27 31.15
CA ASN A 13 -14.94 10.60 31.17
C ASN A 13 -13.91 11.75 31.38
N ARG A 14 -12.72 11.45 31.90
CA ARG A 14 -11.61 12.42 32.03
C ARG A 14 -10.74 12.54 30.79
N LEU A 15 -10.86 11.57 29.86
CA LEU A 15 -10.19 11.55 28.57
C LEU A 15 -11.13 11.96 27.44
N ALA A 16 -12.29 12.55 27.75
CA ALA A 16 -13.21 13.06 26.75
C ALA A 16 -12.48 14.08 25.86
N ILE A 17 -12.04 13.60 24.70
CA ILE A 17 -11.62 14.45 23.59
C ILE A 17 -12.90 15.21 23.23
N PRO A 18 -12.94 16.55 23.36
CA PRO A 18 -14.12 17.30 22.96
C PRO A 18 -14.42 16.94 21.50
N ASP A 19 -15.68 16.62 21.22
CA ASP A 19 -16.11 16.24 19.88
C ASP A 19 -15.64 17.34 18.91
N PRO A 20 -14.76 17.02 17.94
CA PRO A 20 -14.23 18.03 17.02
C PRO A 20 -15.32 18.64 16.13
N PHE A 21 -16.52 18.04 16.10
CA PHE A 21 -17.66 18.55 15.36
C PHE A 21 -18.82 18.79 16.33
N THR A 22 -19.34 20.01 16.35
CA THR A 22 -20.53 20.33 17.15
C THR A 22 -21.79 19.78 16.49
N ASP A 23 -22.86 19.58 17.27
CA ASP A 23 -24.17 19.20 16.72
C ASP A 23 -24.64 20.16 15.63
N ALA A 24 -24.26 21.45 15.74
CA ALA A 24 -24.54 22.45 14.72
C ALA A 24 -23.76 22.20 13.42
N ASP A 25 -22.49 21.81 13.49
CA ASP A 25 -21.69 21.45 12.31
C ASP A 25 -22.24 20.19 11.63
N LEU A 26 -22.70 19.21 12.42
CA LEU A 26 -23.32 17.98 11.92
C LEU A 26 -24.68 18.25 11.27
N ASP A 27 -25.48 19.17 11.82
CA ASP A 27 -26.76 19.58 11.25
C ASP A 27 -26.58 20.43 9.99
N GLU A 28 -25.54 21.27 9.93
CA GLU A 28 -25.16 22.02 8.73
C GLU A 28 -24.74 21.06 7.60
N LEU A 29 -23.86 20.09 7.91
CA LEU A 29 -23.46 19.05 6.96
C LEU A 29 -24.65 18.20 6.49
N ARG A 30 -25.57 17.85 7.40
CA ARG A 30 -26.79 17.11 7.04
C ARG A 30 -27.64 17.91 6.07
N THR A 31 -27.84 19.20 6.35
CA THR A 31 -28.64 20.10 5.51
C THR A 31 -28.05 20.23 4.11
N ASP A 32 -26.72 20.31 4.01
CA ASP A 32 -26.03 20.38 2.72
C ASP A 32 -26.13 19.07 1.93
N ILE A 33 -25.99 17.91 2.58
CA ILE A 33 -26.17 16.60 1.94
C ILE A 33 -27.62 16.42 1.46
N GLU A 34 -28.60 16.78 2.29
CA GLU A 34 -30.02 16.72 1.94
C GLU A 34 -30.33 17.62 0.74
N ARG A 35 -29.74 18.82 0.68
CA ARG A 35 -29.87 19.73 -0.46
C ARG A 35 -29.29 19.13 -1.72
N ASP A 36 -28.08 18.57 -1.67
CA ASP A 36 -27.39 18.01 -2.83
C ASP A 36 -28.06 16.73 -3.36
N VAL A 37 -28.54 15.87 -2.46
CA VAL A 37 -29.34 14.68 -2.82
C VAL A 37 -30.65 15.11 -3.47
N THR A 38 -31.34 16.09 -2.88
CA THR A 38 -32.61 16.61 -3.43
C THR A 38 -32.39 17.26 -4.80
N ALA A 39 -31.33 18.04 -4.97
CA ALA A 39 -30.96 18.62 -6.25
C ALA A 39 -30.66 17.53 -7.30
N THR A 40 -29.95 16.47 -6.92
CA THR A 40 -29.62 15.33 -7.78
C THR A 40 -30.87 14.57 -8.24
N LEU A 41 -31.84 14.38 -7.34
CA LEU A 41 -33.09 13.69 -7.64
C LEU A 41 -34.03 14.54 -8.51
N MET A 42 -34.04 15.86 -8.30
CA MET A 42 -34.97 16.77 -8.98
C MET A 42 -34.45 17.28 -10.33
N LEU A 43 -33.15 17.51 -10.46
CA LEU A 43 -32.53 18.16 -11.63
C LEU A 43 -31.65 17.19 -12.45
N GLY A 44 -31.60 15.90 -12.05
CA GLY A 44 -30.51 15.01 -12.43
C GLY A 44 -29.23 15.38 -11.68
N PRO A 45 -28.14 14.60 -11.79
CA PRO A 45 -26.88 14.99 -11.17
C PRO A 45 -26.54 16.40 -11.63
N ALA A 46 -26.62 17.35 -10.68
CA ALA A 46 -26.00 18.64 -10.88
C ALA A 46 -24.58 18.29 -11.29
N ARG A 47 -24.12 18.86 -12.41
CA ARG A 47 -22.71 18.84 -12.72
C ARG A 47 -22.04 19.53 -11.53
N PHE A 48 -21.65 18.77 -10.50
CA PHE A 48 -20.35 18.93 -9.88
C PHE A 48 -19.48 19.27 -11.07
N ALA A 49 -18.95 20.49 -11.07
CA ALA A 49 -18.01 20.92 -12.08
C ALA A 49 -17.16 19.71 -12.42
N GLU A 50 -16.95 19.47 -13.71
CA GLU A 50 -16.01 18.46 -14.16
C GLU A 50 -14.66 18.73 -13.46
N GLU A 51 -14.47 18.25 -12.23
CA GLU A 51 -13.41 17.31 -12.00
C GLU A 51 -13.75 16.20 -13.00
N GLU A 52 -13.25 16.40 -14.22
CA GLU A 52 -12.60 15.33 -14.96
C GLU A 52 -12.16 14.33 -13.89
N PRO A 53 -12.56 13.04 -13.96
CA PRO A 53 -11.93 12.09 -13.06
C PRO A 53 -10.45 12.42 -13.14
N LEU A 54 -9.79 12.69 -12.00
CA LEU A 54 -8.38 13.14 -12.01
C LEU A 54 -7.48 12.14 -12.79
N PHE A 55 -8.06 10.99 -13.13
CA PHE A 55 -7.66 10.08 -14.18
C PHE A 55 -8.75 10.04 -15.28
N PRO A 56 -8.70 10.91 -16.33
CA PRO A 56 -9.37 10.59 -17.58
C PRO A 56 -8.92 9.18 -17.99
N GLY A 57 -9.78 8.43 -18.68
CA GLY A 57 -9.54 7.06 -19.16
C GLY A 57 -8.35 6.94 -20.12
N THR A 58 -7.17 7.29 -19.64
CA THR A 58 -5.88 6.93 -20.19
C THR A 58 -5.82 5.42 -20.08
N GLY A 59 -5.54 4.74 -21.19
CA GLY A 59 -5.48 3.28 -21.29
C GLY A 59 -4.29 2.69 -20.52
N ILE A 60 -4.22 3.01 -19.23
CA ILE A 60 -3.19 2.62 -18.30
C ILE A 60 -3.82 1.63 -17.35
N ASP A 61 -3.46 0.37 -17.54
CA ASP A 61 -3.86 -0.73 -16.68
C ASP A 61 -3.02 -0.68 -15.38
N PRO A 62 -3.61 -0.34 -14.21
CA PRO A 62 -2.88 -0.22 -12.94
C PRO A 62 -2.26 -1.56 -12.51
N VAL A 63 -2.86 -2.69 -12.92
CA VAL A 63 -2.27 -4.02 -12.69
C VAL A 63 -0.97 -4.14 -13.45
N GLN A 64 -0.96 -3.79 -14.74
CA GLN A 64 0.25 -3.84 -15.56
C GLN A 64 1.31 -2.86 -15.06
N GLN A 65 0.92 -1.65 -14.65
CA GLN A 65 1.87 -0.70 -14.06
C GLN A 65 2.52 -1.23 -12.78
N LEU A 66 1.73 -1.87 -11.90
CA LEU A 66 2.25 -2.46 -10.68
C LEU A 66 3.24 -3.58 -11.00
N LEU A 67 2.94 -4.43 -11.97
CA LEU A 67 3.85 -5.50 -12.42
C LEU A 67 5.16 -4.92 -12.98
N ASP A 68 5.06 -3.90 -13.84
CA ASP A 68 6.23 -3.27 -14.47
C ASP A 68 7.12 -2.60 -13.42
N LEU A 69 6.54 -1.89 -12.46
CA LEU A 69 7.24 -1.29 -11.34
C LEU A 69 7.93 -2.35 -10.47
N CYS A 70 7.22 -3.42 -10.11
CA CYS A 70 7.77 -4.50 -9.30
C CYS A 70 8.98 -5.15 -9.98
N ALA A 71 8.87 -5.46 -11.27
CA ALA A 71 9.96 -6.04 -12.03
C ALA A 71 11.15 -5.07 -12.13
N GLN A 72 10.90 -3.78 -12.32
CA GLN A 72 11.96 -2.77 -12.36
C GLN A 72 12.74 -2.70 -11.03
N VAL A 73 12.04 -2.63 -9.90
CA VAL A 73 12.66 -2.63 -8.57
C VAL A 73 13.58 -3.84 -8.38
N LEU A 74 13.13 -5.01 -8.83
CA LEU A 74 13.88 -6.27 -8.71
C LEU A 74 15.05 -6.41 -9.69
N ARG A 75 15.06 -5.67 -10.80
CA ARG A 75 16.20 -5.62 -11.74
C ARG A 75 17.34 -4.74 -11.25
N GLU A 76 17.13 -3.91 -10.24
CA GLU A 76 18.22 -3.15 -9.63
C GLU A 76 19.28 -4.13 -9.09
N SER A 77 20.55 -3.87 -9.38
CA SER A 77 21.68 -4.77 -9.07
C SER A 77 21.83 -5.12 -7.59
N GLU A 78 21.23 -4.32 -6.72
CA GLU A 78 21.31 -4.46 -5.26
C GLU A 78 20.11 -5.19 -4.64
N ALA A 79 19.04 -5.48 -5.38
CA ALA A 79 17.84 -6.12 -4.84
C ALA A 79 18.12 -7.49 -4.19
N PRO A 80 18.94 -8.40 -4.77
CA PRO A 80 19.30 -9.64 -4.09
C PRO A 80 20.01 -9.43 -2.75
N GLN A 81 20.89 -8.43 -2.66
CA GLN A 81 21.64 -8.14 -1.43
C GLN A 81 20.71 -7.57 -0.35
N ARG A 82 19.85 -6.62 -0.71
CA ARG A 82 18.88 -6.02 0.22
C ARG A 82 17.88 -7.05 0.75
N LEU A 83 17.43 -7.98 -0.08
CA LEU A 83 16.61 -9.12 0.38
C LEU A 83 17.36 -10.03 1.34
N ALA A 84 18.62 -10.34 1.06
CA ALA A 84 19.43 -11.18 1.93
C ALA A 84 19.71 -10.49 3.28
N ASP A 85 19.82 -9.17 3.30
CA ASP A 85 19.98 -8.40 4.54
C ASP A 85 18.67 -8.24 5.31
N LEU A 86 17.53 -8.10 4.63
CA LEU A 86 16.20 -8.18 5.26
C LEU A 86 15.99 -9.54 5.93
N ALA A 87 16.31 -10.65 5.24
CA ALA A 87 16.23 -12.00 5.78
C ALA A 87 17.11 -12.23 7.03
N ARG A 88 18.10 -11.37 7.25
CA ARG A 88 18.98 -11.38 8.43
C ARG A 88 18.62 -10.30 9.45
N GLY A 89 17.55 -9.55 9.23
CA GLY A 89 17.06 -8.49 10.12
C GLY A 89 17.94 -7.23 10.13
N ARG A 90 18.67 -6.94 9.05
CA ARG A 90 19.70 -5.88 9.04
C ARG A 90 19.28 -4.57 8.39
N VAL A 91 18.41 -4.60 7.38
CA VAL A 91 18.10 -3.46 6.51
C VAL A 91 16.62 -3.51 6.10
N PHE A 92 15.91 -2.39 6.21
CA PHE A 92 14.45 -2.32 5.98
C PHE A 92 14.10 -2.09 4.50
N GLU A 93 15.06 -1.61 3.71
CA GLU A 93 14.93 -1.32 2.28
C GLU A 93 14.57 -2.57 1.47
N GLY A 94 15.03 -3.75 1.94
CA GLY A 94 14.65 -5.03 1.34
C GLY A 94 13.16 -5.34 1.44
N ALA A 95 12.39 -4.67 2.30
CA ALA A 95 10.93 -4.89 2.42
C ALA A 95 10.20 -4.48 1.14
N THR A 96 10.65 -3.40 0.47
CA THR A 96 10.07 -2.97 -0.81
C THR A 96 10.33 -4.02 -1.89
N ASP A 97 11.58 -4.49 -1.97
CA ASP A 97 11.99 -5.53 -2.92
C ASP A 97 11.21 -6.83 -2.65
N PHE A 98 11.01 -7.19 -1.38
CA PHE A 98 10.30 -8.40 -1.01
C PHE A 98 8.80 -8.31 -1.34
N GLY A 99 8.17 -7.15 -1.11
CA GLY A 99 6.80 -6.93 -1.57
C GLY A 99 6.66 -7.07 -3.09
N CYS A 100 7.61 -6.53 -3.86
CA CYS A 100 7.64 -6.67 -5.32
C CYS A 100 7.77 -8.13 -5.76
N LEU A 101 8.64 -8.89 -5.08
CA LEU A 101 8.83 -10.31 -5.30
C LEU A 101 7.54 -11.11 -5.05
N LEU A 102 6.87 -10.84 -3.93
CA LEU A 102 5.62 -11.49 -3.55
C LEU A 102 4.50 -11.19 -4.56
N ASN A 103 4.39 -9.94 -5.02
CA ASN A 103 3.41 -9.54 -6.03
C ASN A 103 3.61 -10.28 -7.36
N LEU A 104 4.83 -10.31 -7.90
CA LEU A 104 5.16 -11.09 -9.10
C LEU A 104 4.98 -12.61 -8.89
N GLY A 105 5.15 -13.08 -7.64
CA GLY A 105 4.88 -14.44 -7.22
C GLY A 105 3.40 -14.78 -7.01
N GLY A 106 2.49 -13.80 -7.09
CA GLY A 106 1.05 -13.97 -6.90
C GLY A 106 0.59 -14.01 -5.43
N ARG A 107 1.38 -13.47 -4.50
CA ARG A 107 1.07 -13.38 -3.07
C ARG A 107 0.76 -11.92 -2.69
N THR A 108 -0.33 -11.38 -3.23
CA THR A 108 -0.69 -9.96 -3.14
C THR A 108 -0.92 -9.47 -1.71
N GLU A 109 -1.58 -10.24 -0.84
CA GLU A 109 -1.78 -9.84 0.56
C GLU A 109 -0.46 -9.75 1.34
N GLY A 110 0.46 -10.70 1.11
CA GLY A 110 1.80 -10.61 1.66
C GLY A 110 2.57 -9.40 1.11
N ALA A 111 2.43 -9.11 -0.19
CA ALA A 111 3.03 -7.92 -0.79
C ALA A 111 2.52 -6.62 -0.13
N ARG A 112 1.21 -6.51 0.08
CA ARG A 112 0.56 -5.38 0.76
C ARG A 112 1.18 -5.15 2.14
N PHE A 113 1.32 -6.19 2.96
CA PHE A 113 1.94 -6.10 4.28
C PHE A 113 3.36 -5.53 4.20
N TRP A 114 4.21 -6.10 3.33
CA TRP A 114 5.60 -5.68 3.21
C TRP A 114 5.77 -4.29 2.61
N TRP A 115 4.87 -3.86 1.72
CA TRP A 115 4.86 -2.49 1.25
C TRP A 115 4.39 -1.51 2.32
N GLN A 116 3.42 -1.85 3.17
CA GLN A 116 3.05 -1.00 4.30
C GLN A 116 4.22 -0.84 5.27
N PHE A 117 4.91 -1.94 5.58
CA PHE A 117 6.14 -1.91 6.37
C PHE A 117 7.21 -1.02 5.72
N GLY A 118 7.47 -1.21 4.43
CA GLY A 118 8.46 -0.42 3.68
C GLY A 118 8.12 1.07 3.61
N ALA A 119 6.85 1.42 3.40
CA ALA A 119 6.39 2.79 3.37
C ALA A 119 6.52 3.45 4.75
N GLY A 120 6.17 2.72 5.83
CA GLY A 120 6.42 3.16 7.21
C GLY A 120 7.90 3.38 7.52
N ALA A 121 8.79 2.62 6.87
CA ALA A 121 10.24 2.80 6.93
C ALA A 121 10.79 3.89 5.98
N GLY A 122 9.93 4.61 5.26
CA GLY A 122 10.29 5.74 4.41
C GLY A 122 10.44 5.44 2.91
N SER A 123 10.06 4.25 2.44
CA SER A 123 10.13 3.90 1.01
C SER A 123 8.98 4.52 0.22
N ALA A 124 9.29 5.58 -0.54
CA ALA A 124 8.35 6.19 -1.49
C ALA A 124 7.88 5.18 -2.58
N THR A 125 8.77 4.28 -3.01
CA THR A 125 8.43 3.22 -3.96
C THR A 125 7.41 2.24 -3.39
N ALA A 126 7.50 1.90 -2.10
CA ALA A 126 6.51 1.03 -1.45
C ALA A 126 5.13 1.72 -1.37
N ALA A 127 5.10 3.01 -1.04
CA ALA A 127 3.87 3.81 -1.07
C ALA A 127 3.25 3.87 -2.49
N HIS A 128 4.08 4.02 -3.53
CA HIS A 128 3.61 3.99 -4.92
C HIS A 128 3.07 2.62 -5.34
N CYS A 129 3.68 1.52 -4.88
CA CYS A 129 3.13 0.17 -5.10
C CYS A 129 1.74 0.01 -4.45
N LEU A 130 1.55 0.54 -3.24
CA LEU A 130 0.25 0.51 -2.56
C LEU A 130 -0.80 1.34 -3.30
N GLN A 131 -0.44 2.53 -3.80
CA GLN A 131 -1.32 3.32 -4.65
C GLN A 131 -1.82 2.49 -5.85
N LEU A 132 -0.90 1.88 -6.61
CA LEU A 132 -1.25 1.09 -7.80
C LEU A 132 -2.09 -0.15 -7.45
N LEU A 133 -1.79 -0.81 -6.32
CA LEU A 133 -2.59 -1.92 -5.79
C LEU A 133 -4.04 -1.49 -5.51
N HIS A 134 -4.22 -0.37 -4.80
CA HIS A 134 -5.54 0.15 -4.47
C HIS A 134 -6.29 0.62 -5.73
N LEU A 135 -5.61 1.21 -6.71
CA LEU A 135 -6.20 1.53 -8.02
C LEU A 135 -6.67 0.27 -8.76
N ALA A 136 -5.87 -0.80 -8.75
CA ALA A 136 -6.23 -2.07 -9.37
C ALA A 136 -7.47 -2.72 -8.72
N HIS A 137 -7.76 -2.41 -7.46
CA HIS A 137 -8.96 -2.87 -6.74
C HIS A 137 -10.13 -1.86 -6.78
N GLY A 138 -9.95 -0.67 -7.38
CA GLY A 138 -10.96 0.39 -7.37
C GLY A 138 -11.10 1.13 -6.03
N GLU A 139 -10.14 0.98 -5.12
CA GLU A 139 -10.10 1.59 -3.78
C GLU A 139 -9.52 3.01 -3.87
N LEU A 140 -10.30 3.95 -4.43
CA LEU A 140 -9.80 5.29 -4.83
C LEU A 140 -9.33 6.16 -3.65
N LEU A 141 -9.97 6.06 -2.48
CA LEU A 141 -9.59 6.84 -1.29
C LEU A 141 -8.22 6.41 -0.77
N ASP A 142 -7.99 5.10 -0.64
CA ASP A 142 -6.71 4.55 -0.23
C ASP A 142 -5.64 4.83 -1.28
N ALA A 143 -5.97 4.69 -2.57
CA ALA A 143 -5.06 5.05 -3.65
C ALA A 143 -4.60 6.51 -3.54
N ARG A 144 -5.51 7.46 -3.29
CA ARG A 144 -5.18 8.87 -3.10
C ARG A 144 -4.32 9.09 -1.85
N HIS A 145 -4.63 8.42 -0.74
CA HIS A 145 -3.82 8.48 0.47
C HIS A 145 -2.37 8.08 0.20
N TRP A 146 -2.17 6.91 -0.41
CA TRP A 146 -0.83 6.40 -0.72
C TRP A 146 -0.09 7.20 -1.78
N ALA A 147 -0.80 7.80 -2.75
CA ALA A 147 -0.20 8.72 -3.70
C ALA A 147 0.40 9.95 -3.02
N LEU A 148 -0.32 10.56 -2.06
CA LEU A 148 0.18 11.68 -1.27
C LEU A 148 1.38 11.28 -0.40
N GLN A 149 1.32 10.10 0.23
CA GLN A 149 2.46 9.57 1.00
C GLN A 149 3.70 9.35 0.11
N ALA A 150 3.52 8.84 -1.11
CA ALA A 150 4.63 8.64 -2.04
C ALA A 150 5.33 9.96 -2.40
N VAL A 151 4.56 11.02 -2.70
CA VAL A 151 5.10 12.36 -3.00
C VAL A 151 5.87 12.92 -1.79
N GLU A 152 5.26 12.90 -0.61
CA GLU A 152 5.88 13.39 0.62
C GLU A 152 7.22 12.67 0.91
N LEU A 153 7.27 11.35 0.69
CA LEU A 153 8.49 10.56 0.92
C LEU A 153 9.58 10.82 -0.14
N VAL A 154 9.22 11.11 -1.39
CA VAL A 154 10.17 11.55 -2.42
C VAL A 154 10.85 12.85 -2.00
N ASP A 155 10.05 13.85 -1.61
CA ASP A 155 10.55 15.17 -1.25
C ASP A 155 11.48 15.11 -0.04
N ARG A 156 11.25 14.15 0.87
CA ARG A 156 12.09 13.91 2.04
C ARG A 156 13.40 13.17 1.75
N THR A 157 13.48 12.39 0.67
CA THR A 157 14.55 11.39 0.48
C THR A 157 15.33 11.55 -0.83
N ASP A 158 14.91 12.43 -1.75
CA ASP A 158 15.56 12.69 -3.05
C ASP A 158 15.93 11.40 -3.83
N THR A 159 14.97 10.48 -3.98
CA THR A 159 15.24 9.12 -4.53
C THR A 159 14.93 8.97 -6.02
N ALA A 160 15.90 8.42 -6.75
CA ALA A 160 15.86 8.19 -8.19
C ALA A 160 14.91 7.05 -8.65
N ARG A 161 14.45 6.18 -7.75
CA ARG A 161 13.71 4.94 -8.10
C ARG A 161 12.35 5.19 -8.76
N LEU A 162 11.72 6.32 -8.50
CA LEU A 162 10.40 6.66 -9.07
C LEU A 162 10.47 7.29 -10.47
N ARG A 163 11.66 7.57 -11.00
CA ARG A 163 11.82 8.29 -12.29
C ARG A 163 12.06 7.40 -13.51
N ALA A 164 12.13 6.08 -13.35
CA ALA A 164 12.46 5.21 -14.48
C ALA A 164 11.23 4.88 -15.34
N THR A 165 11.48 4.78 -16.64
CA THR A 165 10.47 4.50 -17.66
C THR A 165 9.97 3.05 -17.54
N PRO A 166 8.66 2.82 -17.47
CA PRO A 166 8.11 1.47 -17.40
C PRO A 166 8.47 0.70 -18.68
N VAL A 167 9.29 -0.34 -18.52
CA VAL A 167 9.49 -1.34 -19.56
C VAL A 167 8.36 -2.36 -19.39
N ARG A 168 7.52 -2.52 -20.42
CA ARG A 168 6.45 -3.53 -20.39
C ARG A 168 7.06 -4.90 -20.16
N THR A 169 6.66 -5.53 -19.07
CA THR A 169 7.18 -6.82 -18.66
C THR A 169 6.31 -7.96 -19.16
N GLY A 170 6.97 -9.07 -19.51
CA GLY A 170 6.30 -10.34 -19.78
C GLY A 170 5.80 -10.98 -18.48
N ARG A 171 5.07 -12.08 -18.62
CA ARG A 171 4.60 -12.87 -17.47
C ARG A 171 5.79 -13.29 -16.58
N PRO A 172 5.72 -13.14 -15.24
CA PRO A 172 6.82 -13.50 -14.36
C PRO A 172 7.21 -14.99 -14.52
N PRO A 173 8.53 -15.31 -14.48
CA PRO A 173 9.03 -16.65 -14.71
C PRO A 173 8.44 -17.65 -13.73
N ALA A 174 8.17 -18.88 -14.19
CA ALA A 174 7.56 -19.93 -13.35
C ALA A 174 8.40 -20.25 -12.11
N ALA A 175 9.72 -20.24 -12.25
CA ALA A 175 10.66 -20.45 -11.16
C ALA A 175 10.50 -19.41 -10.03
N LEU A 176 10.14 -18.16 -10.36
CA LEU A 176 9.89 -17.13 -9.34
C LEU A 176 8.64 -17.44 -8.52
N ARG A 177 7.56 -17.82 -9.21
CA ARG A 177 6.29 -18.18 -8.58
C ARG A 177 6.44 -19.42 -7.67
N GLU A 178 7.24 -20.38 -8.09
CA GLU A 178 7.58 -21.54 -7.29
C GLU A 178 8.41 -21.14 -6.05
N ALA A 179 9.46 -20.35 -6.23
CA ALA A 179 10.29 -19.88 -5.12
C ALA A 179 9.49 -19.08 -4.07
N VAL A 180 8.51 -18.28 -4.49
CA VAL A 180 7.62 -17.52 -3.59
C VAL A 180 6.60 -18.43 -2.89
N ARG A 181 6.15 -19.51 -3.55
CA ARG A 181 5.24 -20.49 -2.95
C ARG A 181 5.89 -21.23 -1.77
N ASP A 182 7.19 -21.50 -1.87
CA ASP A 182 7.94 -22.27 -0.88
C ASP A 182 8.35 -21.47 0.36
N LEU A 183 8.06 -20.16 0.40
CA LEU A 183 8.41 -19.30 1.53
C LEU A 183 7.64 -19.72 2.78
N ALA A 184 8.35 -19.75 3.91
CA ALA A 184 7.73 -19.89 5.22
C ALA A 184 6.78 -18.72 5.50
N THR A 185 5.68 -19.00 6.18
CA THR A 185 4.68 -18.01 6.57
C THR A 185 4.47 -18.06 8.07
N ASP A 186 4.45 -16.90 8.73
CA ASP A 186 4.02 -16.83 10.13
C ASP A 186 2.58 -16.34 10.20
N ASP A 187 1.85 -16.80 11.21
CA ASP A 187 0.55 -16.22 11.57
C ASP A 187 0.81 -14.84 12.19
N ALA A 188 0.50 -13.78 11.45
CA ALA A 188 0.69 -12.40 11.89
C ALA A 188 -0.34 -11.94 12.95
N GLY A 189 -1.08 -12.86 13.58
CA GLY A 189 -2.14 -12.58 14.55
C GLY A 189 -3.52 -12.36 13.92
N ASP A 190 -4.52 -12.10 14.78
CA ASP A 190 -5.95 -12.04 14.43
C ASP A 190 -6.24 -11.14 13.22
N GLY A 191 -6.45 -11.76 12.06
CA GLY A 191 -7.02 -11.13 10.87
C GLY A 191 -6.06 -10.78 9.72
N ILE A 192 -4.73 -10.90 9.88
CA ILE A 192 -3.76 -10.51 8.83
C ILE A 192 -3.43 -11.67 7.86
N GLY A 193 -3.84 -12.90 8.18
CA GLY A 193 -3.51 -14.08 7.38
C GLY A 193 -2.01 -14.42 7.40
N PRO A 194 -1.61 -15.52 6.74
CA PRO A 194 -0.22 -15.97 6.76
C PRO A 194 0.68 -15.02 5.97
N VAL A 195 1.60 -14.35 6.66
CA VAL A 195 2.56 -13.41 6.06
C VAL A 195 3.83 -14.17 5.69
N PRO A 196 4.23 -14.21 4.40
CA PRO A 196 5.51 -14.81 4.01
C PRO A 196 6.69 -14.07 4.62
N HIS A 197 7.75 -14.80 4.98
CA HIS A 197 9.01 -14.24 5.47
C HIS A 197 10.14 -14.38 4.44
N PRO A 198 11.01 -13.37 4.33
CA PRO A 198 12.18 -13.44 3.45
C PRO A 198 13.19 -14.46 3.99
N ASP A 199 13.73 -15.29 3.09
CA ASP A 199 14.86 -16.17 3.39
C ASP A 199 16.05 -15.91 2.45
N VAL A 200 17.24 -16.39 2.83
CA VAL A 200 18.46 -16.19 2.03
C VAL A 200 18.39 -16.96 0.69
N GLY A 201 17.60 -18.03 0.61
CA GLY A 201 17.42 -18.83 -0.60
C GLY A 201 16.64 -18.10 -1.69
N VAL A 202 15.63 -17.30 -1.32
CA VAL A 202 14.86 -16.49 -2.27
C VAL A 202 15.69 -15.33 -2.83
N ALA A 203 16.55 -14.73 -2.00
CA ALA A 203 17.50 -13.71 -2.44
C ALA A 203 18.49 -14.25 -3.48
N ARG A 204 19.04 -15.46 -3.25
CA ARG A 204 19.92 -16.13 -4.23
C ARG A 204 19.19 -16.41 -5.55
N ARG A 205 17.98 -16.98 -5.48
CA ARG A 205 17.16 -17.29 -6.66
C ARG A 205 16.79 -16.05 -7.46
N LEU A 206 16.52 -14.92 -6.80
CA LEU A 206 16.30 -13.65 -7.49
C LEU A 206 17.54 -13.24 -8.29
N GLY A 207 18.74 -13.36 -7.72
CA GLY A 207 19.99 -13.05 -8.43
C GLY A 207 20.19 -13.89 -9.71
N GLU A 208 19.74 -15.15 -9.70
CA GLU A 208 19.76 -16.04 -10.87
C GLU A 208 18.70 -15.68 -11.92
N LEU A 209 17.60 -15.04 -11.51
CA LEU A 209 16.44 -14.77 -12.35
C LEU A 209 16.31 -13.29 -12.77
N ALA A 210 17.12 -12.38 -12.23
CA ALA A 210 16.99 -10.93 -12.43
C ALA A 210 17.03 -10.52 -13.92
N HIS A 211 17.78 -11.26 -14.76
CA HIS A 211 17.85 -11.02 -16.20
C HIS A 211 16.59 -11.48 -16.97
N ALA A 212 15.71 -12.26 -16.35
CA ALA A 212 14.51 -12.85 -16.93
C ALA A 212 13.20 -12.14 -16.50
N LEU A 213 13.32 -11.09 -15.67
CA LEU A 213 12.25 -10.18 -15.28
C LEU A 213 12.15 -9.04 -16.27
#